data_AF-A0A448Z342-F1
#
_entry.id   AF-A0A448Z342-F1
#
_cell.length_a   1.000
_cell.length_b   1.000
_cell.length_c   1.000
_cell.angle_alpha   90.00
_cell.angle_beta   90.00
_cell.angle_gamma   90.00
#
_symmetry.space_group_name_H-M   'P 1'
#
loop_
_entity.id
_entity.type
_entity.pdbx_description
1 polymer ?
#
loop_
_entity_poly.entity_id
_entity_poly.type
_entity_poly.pdbx_seq_one_letter_code
_entity_poly.pdbx_strand_id
1 'polypeptide(L)'
;MRHRRDLKKSGADVNIVTGEIKEEKKRPDANDSHTFTFELSALNDGKKGEIVIELRPEWAPLGVEHFIQLLDDDFYKDAKFFRVVDNFIVQFGIAAIPSKKYKTPIKDDPVAQTNARGTITYATSGPNTRTTQMFINTRKDGNKFLDKQGFAPIGEVIKGMDLVDQIYAGYAEKPNQGKIQARGNEYLDKEFPLLSYISKTRRGTS
;
A
#
# COMPACT_ATOMS: atom_id res chain seq x y z
N MET A 1 78.74 -36.73 -26.25
CA MET A 1 77.50 -37.52 -26.01
C MET A 1 76.49 -36.59 -25.36
N ARG A 2 75.44 -36.14 -26.08
CA ARG A 2 74.03 -36.61 -25.95
C ARG A 2 73.58 -36.62 -24.47
N HIS A 3 72.64 -35.81 -23.99
CA HIS A 3 71.31 -35.51 -24.54
C HIS A 3 70.70 -34.20 -23.99
N ARG A 4 69.84 -33.58 -24.81
CA ARG A 4 68.91 -32.49 -24.52
C ARG A 4 67.64 -32.98 -23.79
N ARG A 5 66.97 -32.05 -23.10
CA ARG A 5 65.50 -31.81 -22.92
C ARG A 5 65.20 -31.47 -21.45
N ASP A 6 64.26 -30.62 -21.06
CA ASP A 6 63.49 -29.52 -21.65
C ASP A 6 62.84 -28.77 -20.46
N LEU A 7 62.58 -27.48 -20.68
CA LEU A 7 61.68 -26.54 -20.01
C LEU A 7 60.49 -27.07 -19.17
N LYS A 8 60.22 -26.42 -18.02
CA LYS A 8 59.04 -25.55 -17.70
C LYS A 8 58.97 -25.23 -16.19
N LYS A 9 59.12 -23.95 -15.79
CA LYS A 9 58.06 -22.98 -15.35
C LYS A 9 57.20 -23.49 -14.20
N SER A 10 57.45 -23.07 -12.95
CA SER A 10 56.97 -21.83 -12.29
C SER A 10 55.46 -21.81 -12.01
N GLY A 11 55.08 -21.84 -10.74
CA GLY A 11 53.72 -21.58 -10.26
C GLY A 11 53.63 -21.96 -8.79
N ALA A 12 53.57 -20.97 -7.90
CA ALA A 12 53.28 -21.18 -6.50
C ALA A 12 51.76 -21.32 -6.35
N ASP A 13 51.32 -22.41 -5.74
CA ASP A 13 49.91 -22.67 -5.44
C ASP A 13 49.43 -21.75 -4.32
N VAL A 14 48.54 -20.81 -4.65
CA VAL A 14 47.76 -20.04 -3.68
C VAL A 14 46.40 -20.70 -3.55
N ASN A 15 46.16 -21.32 -2.40
CA ASN A 15 44.86 -21.87 -2.03
C ASN A 15 43.83 -20.75 -1.89
N ILE A 16 42.86 -20.71 -2.80
CA ILE A 16 41.68 -19.85 -2.75
C ILE A 16 40.67 -20.51 -1.81
N VAL A 17 40.47 -19.96 -0.62
CA VAL A 17 39.32 -20.29 0.23
C VAL A 17 38.13 -19.48 -0.27
N THR A 18 37.12 -20.17 -0.81
CA THR A 18 35.86 -19.60 -1.27
C THR A 18 35.07 -19.05 -0.08
N GLY A 19 35.07 -17.73 0.09
CA GLY A 19 34.14 -17.03 0.97
C GLY A 19 32.80 -16.82 0.25
N GLU A 20 31.72 -17.29 0.86
CA GLU A 20 30.36 -16.98 0.45
C GLU A 20 30.14 -15.46 0.51
N ILE A 21 29.81 -14.85 -0.63
CA ILE A 21 29.36 -13.46 -0.68
C ILE A 21 27.93 -13.45 -0.14
N LYS A 22 27.76 -13.01 1.11
CA LYS A 22 26.45 -12.55 1.58
C LYS A 22 26.12 -11.29 0.81
N GLU A 23 25.06 -11.31 0.01
CA GLU A 23 24.47 -10.10 -0.54
C GLU A 23 24.11 -9.17 0.64
N GLU A 24 24.87 -8.09 0.79
CA GLU A 24 24.46 -6.99 1.66
C GLU A 24 23.14 -6.44 1.10
N LYS A 25 22.06 -6.57 1.87
CA LYS A 25 20.83 -5.81 1.64
C LYS A 25 21.23 -4.33 1.55
N LYS A 26 21.16 -3.78 0.35
CA LYS A 26 21.36 -2.36 0.08
C LYS A 26 20.50 -1.58 1.09
N ARG A 27 21.15 -0.79 1.95
CA ARG A 27 20.44 0.09 2.88
C ARG A 27 19.53 0.98 2.03
N PRO A 28 18.23 1.14 2.38
CA PRO A 28 17.37 2.05 1.65
C PRO A 28 18.01 3.44 1.66
N ASP A 29 18.09 4.04 0.48
CA ASP A 29 18.69 5.37 0.30
C ASP A 29 18.02 6.36 1.25
N ALA A 30 18.82 7.16 1.97
CA ALA A 30 18.36 8.12 2.99
C ALA A 30 17.50 9.28 2.43
N ASN A 31 17.04 9.18 1.18
CA ASN A 31 16.29 10.19 0.46
C ASN A 31 14.88 9.71 0.02
N ASP A 32 14.49 8.46 0.32
CA ASP A 32 13.18 7.94 -0.05
C ASP A 32 12.17 8.18 1.07
N SER A 33 11.53 9.35 1.02
CA SER A 33 10.42 9.65 1.92
C SER A 33 9.30 8.64 1.65
N HIS A 34 9.05 7.77 2.62
CA HIS A 34 7.91 6.85 2.62
C HIS A 34 6.60 7.56 3.00
N THR A 35 6.58 8.89 2.90
CA THR A 35 5.45 9.72 3.24
C THR A 35 4.70 10.13 1.97
N PHE A 36 3.38 10.02 1.98
CA PHE A 36 2.51 10.39 0.88
C PHE A 36 1.35 11.25 1.37
N THR A 37 1.05 12.31 0.64
CA THR A 37 -0.11 13.17 0.90
C THR A 37 -1.26 12.78 0.01
N PHE A 38 -2.43 12.60 0.61
CA PHE A 38 -3.70 12.42 -0.09
C PHE A 38 -4.51 13.71 0.09
N GLU A 39 -4.87 14.35 -1.02
CA GLU A 39 -5.90 15.39 -1.01
C GLU A 39 -7.28 14.74 -1.00
N LEU A 40 -8.06 15.02 0.04
CA LEU A 40 -9.43 14.60 0.19
C LEU A 40 -10.39 15.71 -0.25
N SER A 41 -11.48 15.33 -0.92
CA SER A 41 -12.53 16.24 -1.36
C SER A 41 -13.92 15.70 -0.98
N ALA A 42 -14.90 16.62 -0.91
CA ALA A 42 -16.28 16.34 -0.51
C ALA A 42 -16.38 15.72 0.92
N LEU A 43 -15.68 16.32 1.88
CA LEU A 43 -15.85 15.99 3.31
C LEU A 43 -17.20 16.49 3.83
N ASN A 44 -17.65 16.02 5.00
CA ASN A 44 -18.96 16.33 5.58
C ASN A 44 -19.25 17.84 5.77
N ASP A 45 -18.22 18.67 5.91
CA ASP A 45 -18.35 20.13 6.00
C ASP A 45 -18.24 20.85 4.63
N GLY A 46 -18.25 20.07 3.54
CA GLY A 46 -18.06 20.56 2.18
C GLY A 46 -16.62 20.94 1.84
N LYS A 47 -15.67 20.78 2.76
CA LYS A 47 -14.28 21.19 2.54
C LYS A 47 -13.43 20.12 1.85
N LYS A 48 -12.24 20.57 1.49
CA LYS A 48 -11.10 19.74 1.09
C LYS A 48 -10.09 19.73 2.23
N GLY A 49 -9.29 18.68 2.30
CA GLY A 49 -8.25 18.55 3.32
C GLY A 49 -7.15 17.61 2.88
N GLU A 50 -6.02 17.65 3.57
CA GLU A 50 -4.88 16.79 3.26
C GLU A 50 -4.60 15.86 4.43
N ILE A 51 -4.46 14.58 4.13
CA ILE A 51 -3.94 13.60 5.08
C ILE A 51 -2.54 13.18 4.64
N VAL A 52 -1.70 12.87 5.61
CA VAL A 52 -0.33 12.42 5.35
C VAL A 52 -0.20 11.00 5.89
N ILE A 53 0.19 10.09 5.01
CA ILE A 53 0.38 8.66 5.28
C ILE A 53 1.88 8.37 5.27
N GLU A 54 2.40 7.74 6.31
CA GLU A 54 3.75 7.19 6.37
C GLU A 54 3.68 5.66 6.15
N LEU A 55 4.34 5.18 5.10
CA LEU A 55 4.49 3.76 4.81
C LEU A 55 5.63 3.16 5.63
N ARG A 56 5.47 1.90 5.99
CA ARG A 56 6.36 1.15 6.89
C ARG A 56 6.83 -0.13 6.20
N PRO A 57 7.86 -0.08 5.33
CA PRO A 57 8.39 -1.26 4.64
C PRO A 57 8.80 -2.40 5.59
N GLU A 58 9.18 -2.06 6.82
CA GLU A 58 9.53 -3.02 7.86
C GLU A 58 8.32 -3.78 8.42
N TRP A 59 7.10 -3.30 8.20
CA TRP A 59 5.86 -4.00 8.60
C TRP A 59 5.36 -4.94 7.51
N ALA A 60 5.36 -4.48 6.26
CA ALA A 60 4.77 -5.19 5.13
C ALA A 60 5.44 -4.79 3.80
N PRO A 61 6.65 -5.30 3.52
CA PRO A 61 7.44 -4.84 2.38
C PRO A 61 6.76 -5.06 1.02
N LEU A 62 6.07 -6.19 0.82
CA LEU A 62 5.40 -6.49 -0.45
C LEU A 62 4.19 -5.57 -0.67
N GLY A 63 3.41 -5.34 0.39
CA GLY A 63 2.27 -4.43 0.37
C GLY A 63 2.69 -2.99 0.13
N VAL A 64 3.78 -2.53 0.77
CA VAL A 64 4.33 -1.19 0.57
C VAL A 64 4.83 -1.00 -0.86
N GLU A 65 5.62 -1.94 -1.39
CA GLU A 65 6.11 -1.87 -2.77
C GLU A 65 4.94 -1.77 -3.76
N HIS A 66 3.94 -2.62 -3.62
CA HIS A 66 2.76 -2.59 -4.48
C HIS A 66 1.97 -1.28 -4.33
N PHE A 67 1.83 -0.76 -3.11
CA PHE A 67 1.10 0.49 -2.87
C PHE A 67 1.82 1.69 -3.51
N ILE A 68 3.15 1.73 -3.45
CA ILE A 68 3.95 2.75 -4.13
C ILE A 68 3.73 2.68 -5.65
N GLN A 69 3.71 1.48 -6.24
CA GLN A 69 3.41 1.31 -7.66
C GLN A 69 2.03 1.86 -8.03
N LEU A 70 1.01 1.62 -7.19
CA LEU A 70 -0.34 2.17 -7.41
C LEU A 70 -0.34 3.71 -7.33
N LEU A 71 0.43 4.29 -6.41
CA LEU A 71 0.54 5.74 -6.24
C LEU A 71 1.27 6.40 -7.40
N ASP A 72 2.36 5.78 -7.89
CA ASP A 72 3.13 6.28 -9.03
C ASP A 72 2.32 6.23 -10.34
N ASP A 73 1.37 5.30 -10.45
CA ASP A 73 0.43 5.16 -11.57
C ASP A 73 -0.84 6.04 -11.43
N ASP A 74 -0.91 6.92 -10.42
CA ASP A 74 -2.08 7.74 -10.09
C ASP A 74 -3.37 6.91 -9.90
N PHE A 75 -3.26 5.63 -9.51
CA PHE A 75 -4.39 4.69 -9.47
C PHE A 75 -5.54 5.16 -8.57
N TYR A 76 -5.21 5.82 -7.46
CA TYR A 76 -6.18 6.30 -6.49
C TYR A 76 -6.77 7.67 -6.82
N LYS A 77 -6.33 8.32 -7.90
CA LYS A 77 -6.92 9.58 -8.33
C LYS A 77 -8.40 9.40 -8.64
N ASP A 78 -9.22 10.27 -8.05
CA ASP A 78 -10.67 10.29 -8.09
C ASP A 78 -11.35 9.03 -7.51
N ALA A 79 -10.59 8.13 -6.86
CA ALA A 79 -11.15 6.97 -6.20
C ALA A 79 -11.98 7.39 -4.98
N LYS A 80 -13.19 6.83 -4.87
CA LYS A 80 -14.16 7.16 -3.82
C LYS A 80 -14.04 6.22 -2.62
N PHE A 81 -14.34 6.75 -1.43
CA PHE A 81 -14.46 5.97 -0.20
C PHE A 81 -15.83 5.26 -0.17
N PHE A 82 -15.95 4.14 -0.87
CA PHE A 82 -17.24 3.49 -1.14
C PHE A 82 -17.82 2.70 0.04
N ARG A 83 -17.04 2.45 1.10
CA ARG A 83 -17.53 1.77 2.31
C ARG A 83 -16.95 2.44 3.54
N VAL A 84 -17.80 3.11 4.30
CA VAL A 84 -17.42 3.89 5.47
C VAL A 84 -18.29 3.43 6.63
N VAL A 85 -17.70 2.75 7.61
CA VAL A 85 -18.42 2.20 8.76
C VAL A 85 -17.88 2.88 10.00
N ASP A 86 -18.75 3.62 10.68
CA ASP A 86 -18.40 4.38 11.88
C ASP A 86 -17.74 3.51 12.93
N ASN A 87 -16.66 4.03 13.52
CA ASN A 87 -15.86 3.32 14.53
C ASN A 87 -15.38 1.93 14.07
N PHE A 88 -15.14 1.76 12.77
CA PHE A 88 -14.56 0.57 12.19
C PHE A 88 -13.52 0.91 11.12
N ILE A 89 -13.96 1.22 9.89
CA ILE A 89 -13.05 1.47 8.76
C ILE A 89 -13.59 2.53 7.79
N VAL A 90 -12.67 3.10 7.03
CA VAL A 90 -12.92 3.83 5.77
C VAL A 90 -12.24 3.06 4.64
N GLN A 91 -13.00 2.52 3.70
CA GLN A 91 -12.52 1.66 2.62
C GLN A 91 -12.63 2.33 1.25
N PHE A 92 -11.58 2.15 0.44
CA PHE A 92 -11.43 2.71 -0.91
C PHE A 92 -10.62 1.76 -1.81
N GLY A 93 -10.24 2.23 -2.99
CA GLY A 93 -9.28 1.54 -3.86
C GLY A 93 -9.89 0.65 -4.93
N ILE A 94 -11.13 0.90 -5.31
CA ILE A 94 -11.65 0.53 -6.64
C ILE A 94 -11.44 1.74 -7.55
N ALA A 95 -10.87 1.51 -8.74
CA ALA A 95 -10.52 2.57 -9.68
C ALA A 95 -11.73 3.43 -10.07
N ALA A 96 -11.52 4.75 -10.16
CA ALA A 96 -12.53 5.72 -10.59
C ALA A 96 -13.08 5.41 -11.99
N ILE A 97 -12.22 4.93 -12.88
CA ILE A 97 -12.57 4.44 -14.21
C ILE A 97 -12.23 2.95 -14.24
N PRO A 98 -13.16 2.06 -14.66
CA PRO A 98 -12.90 0.63 -14.74
C PRO A 98 -11.61 0.31 -15.50
N SER A 99 -10.72 -0.44 -14.86
CA SER A 99 -9.41 -0.79 -15.40
C SER A 99 -9.12 -2.28 -15.19
N LYS A 100 -8.37 -2.85 -16.14
CA LYS A 100 -7.80 -4.21 -16.05
C LYS A 100 -6.42 -4.24 -15.41
N LYS A 101 -5.80 -3.08 -15.11
CA LYS A 101 -4.54 -3.01 -14.38
C LYS A 101 -4.71 -3.54 -12.94
N TYR A 102 -3.61 -4.04 -12.37
CA TYR A 102 -3.52 -4.47 -10.96
C TYR A 102 -4.59 -5.51 -10.53
N LYS A 103 -4.97 -6.42 -11.43
CA LYS A 103 -5.89 -7.53 -11.13
C LYS A 103 -5.19 -8.77 -10.57
N THR A 104 -3.88 -8.87 -10.75
CA THR A 104 -3.07 -9.95 -10.20
C THR A 104 -2.86 -9.71 -8.71
N PRO A 105 -3.25 -10.65 -7.83
CA PRO A 105 -3.02 -10.49 -6.41
C PRO A 105 -1.54 -10.52 -6.03
N ILE A 106 -1.18 -9.78 -4.99
CA ILE A 106 0.12 -9.89 -4.33
C ILE A 106 0.11 -11.02 -3.29
N LYS A 107 1.30 -11.53 -2.96
CA LYS A 107 1.46 -12.41 -1.80
C LYS A 107 1.24 -11.63 -0.51
N ASP A 108 0.73 -12.30 0.50
CA ASP A 108 0.51 -11.68 1.81
C ASP A 108 1.84 -11.48 2.57
N ASP A 109 2.03 -10.27 3.11
CA ASP A 109 2.97 -10.05 4.21
C ASP A 109 2.41 -10.63 5.52
N PRO A 110 3.27 -11.16 6.42
CA PRO A 110 2.85 -11.52 7.76
C PRO A 110 2.38 -10.29 8.54
N VAL A 111 1.48 -10.50 9.50
CA VAL A 111 1.04 -9.40 10.38
C VAL A 111 2.14 -9.11 11.40
N ALA A 112 2.95 -8.08 11.13
CA ALA A 112 4.02 -7.61 12.00
C ALA A 112 3.58 -6.46 12.95
N GLN A 113 2.46 -5.80 12.64
CA GLN A 113 1.92 -4.68 13.41
C GLN A 113 0.40 -4.80 13.59
N THR A 114 -0.13 -4.30 14.72
CA THR A 114 -1.57 -4.37 15.04
C THR A 114 -2.38 -3.38 14.19
N ASN A 115 -3.63 -3.73 13.87
CA ASN A 115 -4.61 -2.84 13.24
C ASN A 115 -5.09 -1.74 14.21
N ALA A 116 -4.20 -0.84 14.62
CA ALA A 116 -4.52 0.31 15.46
C ALA A 116 -5.26 1.41 14.69
N ARG A 117 -5.86 2.38 15.40
CA ARG A 117 -6.47 3.56 14.75
C ARG A 117 -5.42 4.29 13.91
N GLY A 118 -5.81 4.68 12.69
CA GLY A 118 -4.97 5.41 11.74
C GLY A 118 -4.11 4.52 10.85
N THR A 119 -4.01 3.22 11.12
CA THR A 119 -3.24 2.34 10.21
C THR A 119 -3.98 2.10 8.90
N ILE A 120 -3.23 1.97 7.82
CA ILE A 120 -3.74 1.67 6.48
C ILE A 120 -3.37 0.23 6.10
N THR A 121 -4.35 -0.51 5.57
CA THR A 121 -4.25 -1.96 5.33
C THR A 121 -4.99 -2.36 4.06
N TYR A 122 -4.47 -3.36 3.33
CA TYR A 122 -5.20 -3.93 2.18
C TYR A 122 -6.46 -4.65 2.63
N ALA A 123 -7.56 -4.44 1.91
CA ALA A 123 -8.72 -5.32 1.99
C ALA A 123 -8.42 -6.65 1.29
N THR A 124 -8.98 -7.74 1.82
CA THR A 124 -8.76 -9.10 1.32
C THR A 124 -10.02 -9.95 1.45
N SER A 125 -10.20 -10.92 0.55
CA SER A 125 -11.23 -11.97 0.65
C SER A 125 -10.65 -13.31 1.11
N GLY A 126 -9.37 -13.36 1.46
CA GLY A 126 -8.66 -14.55 1.90
C GLY A 126 -7.18 -14.52 1.53
N PRO A 127 -6.41 -15.57 1.86
CA PRO A 127 -4.98 -15.60 1.63
C PRO A 127 -4.59 -15.29 0.17
N ASN A 128 -3.64 -14.37 -0.03
CA ASN A 128 -3.10 -13.98 -1.34
C ASN A 128 -4.15 -13.48 -2.34
N THR A 129 -5.14 -12.71 -1.88
CA THR A 129 -6.20 -12.12 -2.74
C THR A 129 -6.14 -10.59 -2.83
N ARG A 130 -5.16 -9.95 -2.16
CA ARG A 130 -4.99 -8.50 -2.11
C ARG A 130 -4.62 -7.95 -3.48
N THR A 131 -5.32 -6.92 -3.91
CA THR A 131 -5.04 -6.21 -5.16
C THR A 131 -4.89 -4.72 -4.87
N THR A 132 -5.95 -3.92 -4.98
CA THR A 132 -5.86 -2.45 -4.91
C THR A 132 -6.70 -1.82 -3.82
N GLN A 133 -7.65 -2.57 -3.26
CA GLN A 133 -8.56 -2.06 -2.25
C GLN A 133 -7.86 -1.93 -0.91
N MET A 134 -8.05 -0.78 -0.26
CA MET A 134 -7.42 -0.41 1.00
C MET A 134 -8.49 0.02 2.00
N PHE A 135 -8.16 -0.03 3.27
CA PHE A 135 -8.92 0.66 4.30
C PHE A 135 -8.02 1.34 5.33
N ILE A 136 -8.54 2.41 5.92
CA ILE A 136 -7.97 3.08 7.10
C ILE A 136 -8.78 2.64 8.32
N ASN A 137 -8.09 2.20 9.37
CA ASN A 137 -8.71 1.83 10.64
C ASN A 137 -9.15 3.09 11.40
N THR A 138 -10.45 3.25 11.66
CA THR A 138 -10.99 4.45 12.36
C THR A 138 -11.47 4.16 13.78
N ARG A 139 -11.61 2.88 14.15
CA ARG A 139 -12.02 2.47 15.50
C ARG A 139 -11.09 3.03 16.57
N LYS A 140 -11.65 3.69 17.59
CA LYS A 140 -10.88 4.35 18.68
C LYS A 140 -9.86 3.43 19.35
N ASP A 141 -10.27 2.21 19.67
CA ASP A 141 -9.42 1.22 20.36
C ASP A 141 -8.67 0.28 19.39
N GLY A 142 -8.75 0.55 18.09
CA GLY A 142 -8.20 -0.30 17.03
C GLY A 142 -9.05 -1.54 16.72
N ASN A 143 -8.78 -2.14 15.55
CA ASN A 143 -9.41 -3.34 15.03
C ASN A 143 -8.50 -4.58 15.19
N LYS A 144 -7.92 -4.78 16.38
CA LYS A 144 -6.94 -5.86 16.66
C LYS A 144 -7.43 -7.28 16.31
N PHE A 145 -8.74 -7.48 16.23
CA PHE A 145 -9.32 -8.75 15.79
C PHE A 145 -8.99 -9.10 14.34
N LEU A 146 -8.66 -8.11 13.50
CA LEU A 146 -8.23 -8.29 12.11
C LEU A 146 -6.81 -8.88 12.02
N ASP A 147 -5.97 -8.72 13.04
CA ASP A 147 -4.60 -9.24 13.05
C ASP A 147 -4.60 -10.76 12.87
N LYS A 148 -5.50 -11.46 13.59
CA LYS A 148 -5.66 -12.92 13.50
C LYS A 148 -6.28 -13.38 12.18
N GLN A 149 -6.84 -12.46 11.39
CA GLN A 149 -7.41 -12.73 10.07
C GLN A 149 -6.41 -12.43 8.94
N GLY A 150 -5.18 -12.04 9.29
CA GLY A 150 -4.10 -11.83 8.33
C GLY A 150 -4.03 -10.42 7.74
N PHE A 151 -4.82 -9.46 8.21
CA PHE A 151 -4.76 -8.08 7.73
C PHE A 151 -3.47 -7.42 8.23
N ALA A 152 -2.47 -7.30 7.36
CA ALA A 152 -1.17 -6.72 7.69
C ALA A 152 -1.14 -5.22 7.33
N PRO A 153 -1.02 -4.32 8.32
CA PRO A 153 -0.87 -2.89 8.06
C PRO A 153 0.41 -2.59 7.28
N ILE A 154 0.32 -1.64 6.36
CA ILE A 154 1.46 -1.21 5.52
C ILE A 154 2.02 0.17 5.94
N GLY A 155 1.35 0.84 6.87
CA GLY A 155 1.66 2.21 7.27
C GLY A 155 0.55 2.81 8.11
N GLU A 156 0.62 4.13 8.31
CA GLU A 156 -0.31 4.88 9.15
C GLU A 156 -0.48 6.33 8.71
N VAL A 157 -1.66 6.90 9.00
CA VAL A 157 -1.91 8.33 8.85
C VAL A 157 -1.24 9.07 10.01
N ILE A 158 -0.23 9.87 9.70
CA ILE A 158 0.54 10.67 10.67
C ILE A 158 0.04 12.11 10.80
N LYS A 159 -0.76 12.60 9.83
CA LYS A 159 -1.44 13.92 9.91
C LYS A 159 -2.82 13.84 9.25
N GLY A 160 -3.79 14.58 9.81
CA GLY A 160 -5.14 14.70 9.24
C GLY A 160 -6.10 13.55 9.59
N MET A 161 -5.88 12.84 10.71
CA MET A 161 -6.85 11.81 11.14
C MET A 161 -8.23 12.36 11.49
N ASP A 162 -8.33 13.62 11.89
CA ASP A 162 -9.58 14.35 12.06
C ASP A 162 -10.31 14.59 10.73
N LEU A 163 -9.57 14.67 9.61
CA LEU A 163 -10.15 14.74 8.26
C LEU A 163 -10.62 13.36 7.78
N VAL A 164 -9.92 12.29 8.16
CA VAL A 164 -10.40 10.91 7.92
C VAL A 164 -11.75 10.69 8.61
N ASP A 165 -11.92 11.19 9.83
CA ASP A 165 -13.19 11.12 10.56
C ASP A 165 -14.32 11.95 9.90
N GLN A 166 -13.99 12.88 9.00
CA GLN A 166 -14.95 13.70 8.25
C GLN A 166 -15.37 13.11 6.89
N ILE A 167 -14.83 11.96 6.51
CA ILE A 167 -15.22 11.25 5.29
C ILE A 167 -16.71 10.85 5.39
N TYR A 168 -17.45 11.07 4.29
CA TYR A 168 -18.89 10.88 4.28
C TYR A 168 -19.32 9.43 4.54
N ALA A 169 -20.00 9.21 5.66
CA ALA A 169 -20.43 7.89 6.11
C ALA A 169 -21.89 7.54 5.81
N GLY A 170 -22.68 8.49 5.26
CA GLY A 170 -24.15 8.36 5.19
C GLY A 170 -24.67 7.21 4.30
N TYR A 171 -23.83 6.64 3.44
CA TYR A 171 -24.18 5.45 2.65
C TYR A 171 -23.72 4.13 3.26
N ALA A 172 -22.87 4.15 4.29
CA ALA A 172 -22.32 2.98 4.95
C ALA A 172 -21.79 1.93 3.96
N GLU A 173 -22.45 0.77 3.88
CA GLU A 173 -22.08 -0.38 3.04
C GLU A 173 -22.97 -0.52 1.79
N LYS A 174 -23.83 0.47 1.49
CA LYS A 174 -24.78 0.42 0.37
C LYS A 174 -24.13 0.37 -1.03
N PRO A 175 -23.01 1.05 -1.32
CA PRO A 175 -22.40 0.99 -2.65
C PRO A 175 -21.98 -0.44 -3.03
N ASN A 176 -22.50 -0.93 -4.16
CA ASN A 176 -22.22 -2.29 -4.59
C ASN A 176 -20.86 -2.39 -5.29
N GLN A 177 -19.90 -3.06 -4.65
CA GLN A 177 -18.53 -3.16 -5.17
C GLN A 177 -18.43 -3.76 -6.58
N GLY A 178 -19.28 -4.73 -6.94
CA GLY A 178 -19.31 -5.30 -8.30
C GLY A 178 -19.71 -4.26 -9.35
N LYS A 179 -20.71 -3.43 -9.05
CA LYS A 179 -21.10 -2.30 -9.92
C LYS A 179 -20.01 -1.24 -9.99
N ILE A 180 -19.29 -0.96 -8.89
CA ILE A 180 -18.15 -0.03 -8.92
C ILE A 180 -17.03 -0.59 -9.79
N GLN A 181 -16.72 -1.89 -9.70
CA GLN A 181 -15.73 -2.52 -10.56
C GLN A 181 -16.11 -2.48 -12.05
N ALA A 182 -17.41 -2.59 -12.36
CA ALA A 182 -17.92 -2.58 -13.72
C ALA A 182 -18.07 -1.18 -14.34
N ARG A 183 -18.42 -0.17 -13.54
CA ARG A 183 -18.82 1.16 -14.01
C ARG A 183 -18.07 2.33 -13.37
N GLY A 184 -17.28 2.08 -12.33
CA GLY A 184 -16.50 3.10 -11.62
C GLY A 184 -17.36 4.22 -11.07
N ASN A 185 -16.88 5.45 -11.21
CA ASN A 185 -17.54 6.64 -10.72
C ASN A 185 -18.84 6.97 -11.47
N GLU A 186 -19.04 6.50 -12.71
CA GLU A 186 -20.33 6.69 -13.41
C GLU A 186 -21.52 6.15 -12.59
N TYR A 187 -21.31 5.00 -11.94
CA TYR A 187 -22.28 4.41 -11.02
C TYR A 187 -22.37 5.20 -9.71
N LEU A 188 -21.23 5.54 -9.12
CA LEU A 188 -21.19 6.20 -7.81
C LEU A 188 -21.69 7.65 -7.86
N ASP A 189 -21.44 8.40 -8.92
CA ASP A 189 -21.93 9.76 -9.10
C ASP A 189 -23.45 9.80 -9.23
N LYS A 190 -24.04 8.77 -9.87
CA LYS A 190 -25.49 8.66 -10.04
C LYS A 190 -26.21 8.23 -8.76
N GLU A 191 -25.70 7.22 -8.06
CA GLU A 191 -26.41 6.60 -6.93
C GLU A 191 -25.92 7.09 -5.55
N PHE A 192 -24.69 7.59 -5.47
CA PHE A 192 -24.01 7.98 -4.23
C PHE A 192 -23.23 9.31 -4.37
N PRO A 193 -23.90 10.40 -4.78
CA PRO A 193 -23.24 11.67 -5.13
C PRO A 193 -22.46 12.33 -3.98
N LEU A 194 -22.77 11.98 -2.73
CA LEU A 194 -22.15 12.58 -1.53
C LEU A 194 -20.85 11.89 -1.08
N LEU A 195 -20.40 10.84 -1.76
CA LEU A 195 -19.17 10.15 -1.38
C LEU A 195 -17.94 11.06 -1.50
N SER A 196 -17.18 11.17 -0.42
CA SER A 196 -15.85 11.75 -0.42
C SER A 196 -14.88 10.95 -1.31
N TYR A 197 -13.83 11.61 -1.79
CA TYR A 197 -12.88 10.99 -2.72
C TYR A 197 -11.48 11.58 -2.58
N ILE A 198 -10.51 10.86 -3.16
CA ILE A 198 -9.11 11.28 -3.24
C ILE A 198 -8.95 12.10 -4.52
N SER A 199 -8.78 13.42 -4.45
CA SER A 199 -8.60 14.25 -5.64
C SER A 199 -7.20 14.17 -6.22
N LYS A 200 -6.20 13.89 -5.36
CA LYS A 200 -4.79 13.81 -5.76
C LYS A 200 -3.96 13.07 -4.72
N THR A 201 -2.91 12.40 -5.18
CA THR A 201 -1.84 11.85 -4.35
C THR A 201 -0.52 12.52 -4.68
N ARG A 202 0.36 12.66 -3.69
CA ARG A 202 1.72 13.21 -3.87
C ARG A 202 2.71 12.47 -2.98
N ARG A 203 3.88 12.16 -3.51
CA ARG A 203 5.02 11.74 -2.69
C ARG A 203 5.55 12.94 -1.91
N GLY A 204 5.83 12.75 -0.62
CA GLY A 204 6.50 13.74 0.21
C GLY A 204 7.94 13.94 -0.27
N THR A 205 8.42 15.18 -0.23
CA THR A 205 9.84 15.47 -0.43
C THR A 205 10.50 15.53 0.94
N SER A 206 11.60 14.80 1.11
CA SER A 206 12.46 14.87 2.29
C SER A 206 13.04 16.27 2.50
#